data_AF-A0A1Q3H780-F1
#
_entry.id   AF-A0A1Q3H780-F1
#
_cell.length_a   1.000
_cell.length_b   1.000
_cell.length_c   1.000
_cell.angle_alpha   90.00
_cell.angle_beta   90.00
_cell.angle_gamma   90.00
#
_symmetry.space_group_name_H-M   'P 1'
#
loop_
_entity.id
_entity.type
_entity.pdbx_description
1 polymer ?
#
loop_
_entity_poly.entity_id
_entity_poly.type
_entity_poly.pdbx_seq_one_letter_code
_entity_poly.pdbx_strand_id
1 'polypeptide(L)'
;MIPLYYNTRSLWARRLSTGLTVLGLGLVVFVFSAVLMLANGIESALASGGDPRNVILLAEGSTSELMSNVERDVLRALGSAPQVASSVEGEPLVAGELVVPVLLPRGDGKESNINARGIGPESFAIRPTVRLIAGREPRMGTNEVALGEALVGRSPGANLGGELAFAEERWPVVGVFTAEGGAYESELWVDVNRLGPAFDRPGLSAVVVRTGSEQARDAFIKGVEEDPRFTLEAKSEPEYWAEQATWLATFIRVLGLFVSFIFSVGAVLGAMITMYAQVAARIGELGMLRAVGYRRRSVLASILIESAVLGAAGGVLGALGALATRWMEIRTLNFQTFAEIRFGFTPTPGIVVAALVFGTLMGTLGGLLPALRASRLSILDALRA
;
A
#
# COMPACT_ATOMS: atom_id res chain seq x y z
N MET A 1 -20.88 -19.98 -37.12
CA MET A 1 -20.65 -18.64 -36.52
C MET A 1 -20.12 -17.72 -37.61
N ILE A 2 -20.29 -16.41 -37.50
CA ILE A 2 -19.66 -15.47 -38.45
C ILE A 2 -18.13 -15.59 -38.26
N PRO A 3 -17.31 -15.70 -39.32
CA PRO A 3 -15.87 -15.87 -39.20
C PRO A 3 -15.21 -14.69 -38.47
N LEU A 4 -14.36 -14.96 -37.47
CA LEU A 4 -13.68 -13.92 -36.68
C LEU A 4 -12.79 -12.99 -37.52
N TYR A 5 -12.26 -13.49 -38.64
CA TYR A 5 -11.47 -12.70 -39.59
C TYR A 5 -12.22 -11.47 -40.11
N TYR A 6 -13.55 -11.59 -40.30
CA TYR A 6 -14.40 -10.48 -40.72
C TYR A 6 -14.36 -9.30 -39.72
N ASN A 7 -14.42 -9.60 -38.42
CA ASN A 7 -14.36 -8.57 -37.36
C ASN A 7 -12.99 -7.89 -37.28
N THR A 8 -11.89 -8.60 -37.53
CA THR A 8 -10.56 -7.99 -37.48
C THR A 8 -10.33 -6.97 -38.61
N ARG A 9 -10.89 -7.24 -39.80
CA ARG A 9 -10.79 -6.36 -40.96
C ARG A 9 -11.64 -5.09 -40.78
N SER A 10 -12.83 -5.19 -40.18
CA SER A 10 -13.67 -4.03 -39.89
C SER A 10 -13.01 -3.08 -38.87
N LEU A 11 -12.36 -3.61 -37.84
CA LEU A 11 -11.63 -2.81 -36.86
C LEU A 11 -10.45 -2.05 -37.50
N TRP A 12 -9.73 -2.70 -38.42
CA TRP A 12 -8.57 -2.12 -39.09
C TRP A 12 -8.92 -1.04 -40.13
N ALA A 13 -10.14 -1.07 -40.67
CA ALA A 13 -10.65 0.01 -41.52
C ALA A 13 -10.93 1.31 -40.74
N ARG A 14 -11.08 1.22 -39.40
CA ARG A 14 -11.44 2.34 -38.52
C ARG A 14 -10.47 2.51 -37.35
N ARG A 15 -9.17 2.52 -37.67
CA ARG A 15 -8.09 2.49 -36.66
C ARG A 15 -8.16 3.61 -35.64
N LEU A 16 -8.58 4.81 -36.05
CA LEU A 16 -8.64 5.96 -35.16
C LEU A 16 -9.69 5.77 -34.05
N SER A 17 -10.93 5.47 -34.41
CA SER A 17 -12.00 5.29 -33.41
C SER A 17 -11.80 4.04 -32.58
N THR A 18 -11.35 2.95 -33.20
CA THR A 18 -10.96 1.72 -32.49
C THR A 18 -9.84 1.99 -31.49
N GLY A 19 -8.81 2.74 -31.89
CA GLY A 19 -7.70 3.12 -31.03
C GLY A 19 -8.14 4.00 -29.85
N LEU A 20 -9.01 4.98 -30.10
CA LEU A 20 -9.60 5.83 -29.06
C LEU A 20 -10.41 5.02 -28.03
N THR A 21 -11.21 4.05 -28.48
CA THR A 21 -11.97 3.16 -27.57
C THR A 21 -11.04 2.29 -26.73
N VAL A 22 -10.02 1.69 -27.35
CA VAL A 22 -9.02 0.87 -26.64
C VAL A 22 -8.23 1.72 -25.63
N LEU A 23 -7.84 2.94 -25.99
CA LEU A 23 -7.12 3.86 -25.11
C LEU A 23 -8.01 4.33 -23.94
N GLY A 24 -9.28 4.67 -24.21
CA GLY A 24 -10.22 5.08 -23.18
C GLY A 24 -10.49 3.96 -22.17
N LEU A 25 -10.78 2.74 -22.63
CA LEU A 25 -10.92 1.57 -21.78
C LEU A 25 -9.61 1.25 -21.04
N GLY A 26 -8.48 1.35 -21.73
CA GLY A 26 -7.16 1.09 -21.15
C GLY A 26 -6.76 2.07 -20.06
N LEU A 27 -7.11 3.36 -20.18
CA LEU A 27 -6.86 4.35 -19.13
C LEU A 27 -7.60 4.01 -17.83
N VAL A 28 -8.85 3.55 -17.93
CA VAL A 28 -9.62 3.12 -16.75
C VAL A 28 -9.01 1.88 -16.12
N VAL A 29 -8.64 0.89 -16.93
CA VAL A 29 -7.97 -0.33 -16.43
C VAL A 29 -6.60 0.00 -15.82
N PHE A 30 -5.87 0.95 -16.39
CA PHE A 30 -4.61 1.46 -15.84
C PHE A 30 -4.80 2.01 -14.43
N VAL A 31 -5.75 2.94 -14.24
CA VAL A 31 -6.04 3.54 -12.93
C VAL A 31 -6.46 2.46 -11.93
N PHE A 32 -7.39 1.58 -12.32
CA PHE A 32 -7.83 0.46 -11.49
C PHE A 32 -6.66 -0.42 -11.04
N SER A 33 -5.80 -0.82 -11.97
CA SER A 33 -4.66 -1.69 -11.69
C SER A 33 -3.60 -0.99 -10.83
N ALA A 34 -3.28 0.26 -11.15
CA ALA A 34 -2.30 1.06 -10.41
C ALA A 34 -2.72 1.25 -8.95
N VAL A 35 -4.00 1.54 -8.68
CA VAL A 35 -4.54 1.62 -7.31
C VAL A 35 -4.36 0.29 -6.57
N LEU A 36 -4.71 -0.83 -7.17
CA LEU A 36 -4.59 -2.13 -6.50
C LEU A 36 -3.14 -2.51 -6.25
N MET A 37 -2.24 -2.21 -7.19
CA MET A 37 -0.80 -2.44 -7.02
C MET A 37 -0.20 -1.53 -5.94
N LEU A 38 -0.70 -0.30 -5.83
CA LEU A 38 -0.32 0.64 -4.78
C LEU A 38 -0.72 0.14 -3.39
N ALA A 39 -1.98 -0.26 -3.23
CA ALA A 39 -2.48 -0.81 -1.97
C ALA A 39 -1.72 -2.08 -1.56
N ASN A 40 -1.47 -2.98 -2.52
CA ASN A 40 -0.67 -4.18 -2.30
C ASN A 40 0.79 -3.85 -1.92
N GLY A 41 1.35 -2.80 -2.52
CA GLY A 41 2.70 -2.32 -2.20
C GLY A 41 2.83 -1.80 -0.78
N ILE A 42 1.82 -1.06 -0.29
CA ILE A 42 1.77 -0.57 1.09
C ILE A 42 1.68 -1.74 2.08
N GLU A 43 0.77 -2.69 1.83
CA GLU A 43 0.66 -3.89 2.66
C GLU A 43 1.96 -4.70 2.68
N SER A 44 2.61 -4.87 1.52
CA SER A 44 3.86 -5.64 1.42
C SER A 44 5.03 -4.94 2.12
N ALA A 45 5.15 -3.61 1.98
CA ALA A 45 6.24 -2.84 2.57
C ALA A 45 6.17 -2.76 4.11
N LEU A 46 4.96 -2.76 4.66
CA LEU A 46 4.73 -2.72 6.10
C LEU A 46 4.66 -4.12 6.72
N ALA A 47 4.08 -5.12 6.04
CA ALA A 47 4.02 -6.50 6.56
C ALA A 47 5.38 -7.22 6.57
N SER A 48 6.35 -6.75 5.78
CA SER A 48 7.74 -7.21 5.90
C SER A 48 8.48 -6.61 7.10
N GLY A 49 7.86 -5.66 7.82
CA GLY A 49 8.42 -5.05 9.01
C GLY A 49 8.17 -5.90 10.25
N GLY A 50 9.21 -6.10 11.05
CA GLY A 50 9.13 -6.74 12.37
C GLY A 50 9.71 -8.15 12.43
N ASP A 51 10.25 -8.51 13.59
CA ASP A 51 10.73 -9.87 13.84
C ASP A 51 9.55 -10.72 14.38
N PRO A 52 9.26 -11.90 13.82
CA PRO A 52 8.19 -12.77 14.31
C PRO A 52 8.29 -13.13 15.79
N ARG A 53 9.48 -13.03 16.41
CA ARG A 53 9.70 -13.29 17.84
C ARG A 53 9.43 -12.08 18.74
N ASN A 54 9.27 -10.90 18.17
CA ASN A 54 9.01 -9.69 18.92
C ASN A 54 7.50 -9.55 19.18
N VAL A 55 7.19 -9.11 20.39
CA VAL A 55 5.84 -8.74 20.84
C VAL A 55 5.86 -7.25 21.13
N ILE A 56 4.94 -6.50 20.53
CA ILE A 56 4.67 -5.11 20.90
C ILE A 56 3.47 -5.11 21.84
N LEU A 57 3.62 -4.42 22.96
CA LEU A 57 2.57 -4.21 23.94
C LEU A 57 2.19 -2.73 23.97
N LEU A 58 0.90 -2.46 23.79
CA LEU A 58 0.31 -1.13 23.84
C LEU A 58 -0.69 -1.06 24.99
N ALA A 59 -1.05 0.15 25.42
CA ALA A 59 -2.16 0.33 26.34
C ALA A 59 -3.47 -0.14 25.68
N GLU A 60 -4.33 -0.81 26.44
CA GLU A 60 -5.60 -1.34 25.95
C GLU A 60 -6.43 -0.25 25.23
N GLY A 61 -6.95 -0.58 24.04
CA GLY A 61 -7.72 0.35 23.20
C GLY A 61 -6.88 1.30 22.35
N SER A 62 -5.56 1.21 22.39
CA SER A 62 -4.67 2.02 21.56
C SER A 62 -4.46 1.41 20.19
N THR A 63 -4.67 2.18 19.13
CA THR A 63 -4.47 1.73 17.74
C THR A 63 -3.06 1.96 17.20
N SER A 64 -2.22 2.71 17.93
CA SER A 64 -0.84 2.99 17.53
C SER A 64 0.04 3.35 18.73
N GLU A 65 1.36 3.26 18.57
CA GLU A 65 2.33 3.70 19.58
C GLU A 65 2.15 5.17 19.97
N LEU A 66 1.75 6.03 19.03
CA LEU A 66 1.53 7.46 19.28
C LEU A 66 0.29 7.74 20.16
N MET A 67 -0.70 6.84 20.14
CA MET A 67 -1.92 6.98 20.94
C MET A 67 -1.87 6.19 22.26
N SER A 68 -0.82 5.41 22.46
CA SER A 68 -0.64 4.54 23.61
C SER A 68 0.09 5.24 24.76
N ASN A 69 -0.22 4.80 25.98
CA ASN A 69 0.39 5.27 27.22
C ASN A 69 0.49 4.13 28.25
N VAL A 70 1.63 3.45 28.25
CA VAL A 70 1.96 2.33 29.13
C VAL A 70 2.76 2.81 30.34
N GLU A 71 2.45 2.29 31.52
CA GLU A 71 3.20 2.60 32.74
C GLU A 71 4.61 1.96 32.72
N ARG A 72 5.63 2.71 33.16
CA ARG A 72 7.02 2.26 33.16
C ARG A 72 7.28 1.05 34.07
N ASP A 73 6.51 0.89 35.14
CA ASP A 73 6.70 -0.22 36.09
C ASP A 73 6.39 -1.59 35.48
N VAL A 74 5.58 -1.62 34.42
CA VAL A 74 5.23 -2.85 33.70
C VAL A 74 6.46 -3.49 33.05
N LEU A 75 7.48 -2.71 32.68
CA LEU A 75 8.74 -3.23 32.10
C LEU A 75 9.40 -4.29 32.97
N ARG A 76 9.49 -4.05 34.28
CA ARG A 76 10.14 -4.96 35.22
C ARG A 76 9.33 -6.25 35.39
N ALA A 77 8.00 -6.14 35.39
CA ALA A 77 7.13 -7.30 35.46
C ALA A 77 7.25 -8.17 34.21
N LEU A 78 7.19 -7.56 33.02
CA LEU A 78 7.28 -8.28 31.75
C LEU A 78 8.66 -8.92 31.53
N GLY A 79 9.75 -8.22 31.90
CA GLY A 79 11.11 -8.75 31.78
C GLY A 79 11.39 -9.98 32.65
N SER A 80 10.58 -10.24 33.67
CA SER A 80 10.69 -11.42 34.52
C SER A 80 10.01 -12.68 33.96
N ALA A 81 9.29 -12.56 32.84
CA ALA A 81 8.55 -13.67 32.27
C ALA A 81 9.49 -14.70 31.61
N PRO A 82 9.26 -16.01 31.80
CA PRO A 82 10.17 -17.07 31.33
C PRO A 82 10.27 -17.20 29.80
N GLN A 83 9.32 -16.62 29.06
CA GLN A 83 9.29 -16.64 27.59
C GLN A 83 10.24 -15.61 26.97
N VAL A 84 10.67 -14.61 27.75
CA VAL A 84 11.56 -13.53 27.30
C VAL A 84 12.94 -14.08 27.02
N ALA A 85 13.49 -13.74 25.86
CA ALA A 85 14.86 -14.08 25.52
C ALA A 85 15.84 -13.21 26.31
N SER A 86 17.00 -13.76 26.63
CA SER A 86 18.10 -13.00 27.23
C SER A 86 19.12 -12.56 26.18
N SER A 87 19.76 -11.43 26.42
CA SER A 87 20.92 -10.96 25.68
C SER A 87 22.12 -11.89 25.94
N VAL A 88 23.22 -11.68 25.20
CA VAL A 88 24.48 -12.41 25.42
C VAL A 88 25.02 -12.20 26.84
N GLU A 89 24.70 -11.05 27.44
CA GLU A 89 25.12 -10.67 28.80
C GLU A 89 24.15 -11.18 29.88
N GLY A 90 23.06 -11.84 29.49
CA GLY A 90 22.08 -12.44 30.39
C GLY A 90 20.91 -11.52 30.77
N GLU A 91 20.89 -10.29 30.27
CA GLU A 91 19.80 -9.33 30.53
C GLU A 91 18.54 -9.67 29.71
N PRO A 92 17.33 -9.49 30.26
CA PRO A 92 16.09 -9.76 29.51
C PRO A 92 15.92 -8.76 28.36
N LEU A 93 15.62 -9.27 27.16
CA LEU A 93 15.41 -8.47 25.96
C LEU A 93 14.02 -7.82 25.96
N VAL A 94 13.89 -6.79 26.79
CA VAL A 94 12.70 -5.94 26.91
C VAL A 94 13.10 -4.49 26.83
N ALA A 95 12.40 -3.71 26.00
CA ALA A 95 12.60 -2.28 25.86
C ALA A 95 11.28 -1.53 26.04
N GLY A 96 11.32 -0.49 26.89
CA GLY A 96 10.26 0.49 26.97
C GLY A 96 10.57 1.64 26.04
N GLU A 97 9.65 1.94 25.14
CA GLU A 97 9.86 2.91 24.09
C GLU A 97 8.79 4.00 24.12
N LEU A 98 9.21 5.22 23.82
CA LEU A 98 8.35 6.38 23.70
C LEU A 98 8.44 6.88 22.26
N VAL A 99 7.32 7.13 21.60
CA VAL A 99 7.31 7.73 20.27
C VAL A 99 6.63 9.08 20.37
N VAL A 100 7.30 10.13 19.91
CA VAL A 100 6.73 11.47 19.81
C VAL A 100 7.05 12.09 18.45
N PRO A 101 6.11 12.81 17.84
CA PRO A 101 6.39 13.57 16.63
C PRO A 101 7.22 14.82 17.00
N VAL A 102 8.29 15.06 16.25
CA VAL A 102 9.15 16.23 16.36
C VAL A 102 9.15 17.00 15.04
N LEU A 103 9.15 18.32 15.14
CA LEU A 103 9.28 19.21 13.99
C LEU A 103 10.76 19.50 13.76
N LEU A 104 11.26 19.14 12.57
CA LEU A 104 12.59 19.51 12.13
C LEU A 104 12.53 20.40 10.89
N PRO A 105 13.40 21.43 10.80
CA PRO A 105 13.47 22.27 9.63
C PRO A 105 14.01 21.49 8.43
N ARG A 106 13.47 21.74 7.25
CA ARG A 106 13.95 21.22 5.97
C ARG A 106 14.84 22.26 5.29
N GLY A 107 15.69 21.81 4.37
CA GLY A 107 16.56 22.70 3.59
C GLY A 107 15.84 23.77 2.75
N ASP A 108 14.53 23.63 2.52
CA ASP A 108 13.68 24.61 1.82
C ASP A 108 12.98 25.62 2.76
N GLY A 109 13.33 25.61 4.06
CA GLY A 109 12.78 26.52 5.07
C GLY A 109 11.41 26.13 5.62
N LYS A 110 10.83 25.01 5.17
CA LYS A 110 9.61 24.43 5.77
C LYS A 110 9.97 23.46 6.89
N GLU A 111 9.01 23.09 7.73
CA GLU A 111 9.20 22.05 8.73
C GLU A 111 8.61 20.71 8.27
N SER A 112 9.19 19.61 8.75
CA SER A 112 8.65 18.26 8.60
C SER A 112 8.49 17.60 9.96
N ASN A 113 7.34 16.96 10.15
CA ASN A 113 7.14 16.02 11.25
C ASN A 113 7.94 14.75 10.98
N ILE A 114 8.76 14.39 11.96
CA ILE A 114 9.57 13.16 12.00
C ILE A 114 9.33 12.52 13.38
N ASN A 115 9.36 11.20 13.49
CA ASN A 115 9.28 10.58 14.81
C ASN A 115 10.64 10.60 15.51
N ALA A 116 10.63 11.04 16.76
CA ALA A 116 11.65 10.69 17.72
C ALA A 116 11.17 9.51 18.56
N ARG A 117 11.92 8.43 18.53
CA ARG A 117 11.77 7.25 19.37
C ARG A 117 12.76 7.33 20.53
N GLY A 118 12.22 7.42 21.73
CA GLY A 118 12.90 7.17 22.98
C GLY A 118 13.12 5.68 23.11
N ILE A 119 14.37 5.25 23.03
CA ILE A 119 14.81 3.85 23.14
C ILE A 119 15.36 3.54 24.53
N GLY A 120 15.30 2.26 24.89
CA GLY A 120 16.01 1.71 26.04
C GLY A 120 17.32 1.02 25.64
N PRO A 121 18.09 0.49 26.62
CA PRO A 121 19.35 -0.22 26.37
C PRO A 121 19.22 -1.38 25.37
N GLU A 122 18.14 -2.16 25.48
CA GLU A 122 17.95 -3.38 24.67
C GLU A 122 17.24 -3.13 23.33
N SER A 123 16.85 -1.89 23.01
CA SER A 123 16.03 -1.57 21.83
C SER A 123 16.68 -1.98 20.50
N PHE A 124 18.01 -1.82 20.39
CA PHE A 124 18.78 -2.30 19.23
C PHE A 124 18.91 -3.83 19.23
N ALA A 125 19.23 -4.43 20.38
CA ALA A 125 19.39 -5.88 20.51
C ALA A 125 18.10 -6.67 20.20
N ILE A 126 16.94 -6.10 20.53
CA ILE A 126 15.62 -6.66 20.22
C ILE A 126 15.33 -6.69 18.72
N ARG A 127 15.99 -5.85 17.92
CA ARG A 127 15.71 -5.68 16.48
C ARG A 127 16.96 -5.90 15.62
N PRO A 128 17.32 -7.15 15.28
CA PRO A 128 18.49 -7.45 14.45
C PRO A 128 18.47 -6.82 13.05
N THR A 129 17.29 -6.46 12.55
CA THR A 129 17.12 -5.76 11.27
C THR A 129 17.55 -4.30 11.36
N VAL A 130 17.51 -3.70 12.54
CA VAL A 130 18.00 -2.34 12.81
C VAL A 130 19.47 -2.41 13.18
N ARG A 131 20.33 -1.92 12.29
CA ARG A 131 21.79 -2.03 12.46
C ARG A 131 22.49 -0.74 12.11
N LEU A 132 23.48 -0.39 12.93
CA LEU A 132 24.34 0.77 12.70
C LEU A 132 25.19 0.54 11.45
N ILE A 133 25.13 1.50 10.53
CA ILE A 133 25.96 1.55 9.33
C ILE A 133 27.12 2.53 9.48
N ALA A 134 26.99 3.51 10.37
CA ALA A 134 28.04 4.46 10.70
C ALA A 134 27.91 4.98 12.14
N GLY A 135 29.02 5.34 12.77
CA GLY A 135 29.04 5.88 14.13
C GLY A 135 28.80 4.82 15.19
N ARG A 136 28.02 5.14 16.23
CA ARG A 136 27.73 4.28 17.38
C ARG A 136 26.32 4.50 17.93
N GLU A 137 25.90 3.64 18.86
CA GLU A 137 24.66 3.82 19.59
C GLU A 137 24.70 5.08 20.47
N PRO A 138 23.55 5.77 20.66
CA PRO A 138 23.42 6.83 21.65
C PRO A 138 23.72 6.31 23.04
N ARG A 139 24.51 7.05 23.81
CA ARG A 139 24.74 6.73 25.22
C ARG A 139 23.49 7.06 26.02
N MET A 140 22.99 6.05 26.72
CA MET A 140 21.91 6.22 27.69
C MET A 140 22.32 7.26 28.75
N GLY A 141 21.38 8.13 29.12
CA GLY A 141 21.57 9.28 30.01
C GLY A 141 22.02 10.57 29.32
N THR A 142 22.25 10.57 28.00
CA THR A 142 22.77 11.73 27.26
C THR A 142 21.84 12.16 26.12
N ASN A 143 21.99 13.40 25.65
CA ASN A 143 21.24 13.94 24.51
C ASN A 143 21.84 13.50 23.17
N GLU A 144 22.19 12.24 23.02
CA GLU A 144 22.72 11.72 21.76
C GLU A 144 21.58 11.17 20.91
N VAL A 145 21.70 11.32 19.58
CA VAL A 145 20.72 10.78 18.63
C VAL A 145 21.40 9.89 17.59
N ALA A 146 20.76 8.75 17.32
CA ALA A 146 21.03 7.90 16.18
C ALA A 146 19.95 8.15 15.12
N LEU A 147 20.37 8.26 13.87
CA LEU A 147 19.52 8.71 12.78
C LEU A 147 19.25 7.55 11.80
N GLY A 148 17.99 7.32 11.45
CA GLY A 148 17.65 6.38 10.39
C GLY A 148 18.16 6.88 9.04
N GLU A 149 18.68 5.97 8.20
CA GLU A 149 19.31 6.31 6.91
C GLU A 149 18.43 7.19 6.00
N ALA A 150 17.09 7.04 6.05
CA ALA A 150 16.18 7.83 5.23
C ALA A 150 16.12 9.32 5.64
N LEU A 151 16.62 9.68 6.83
CA LEU A 151 16.64 11.05 7.32
C LEU A 151 17.94 11.80 7.02
N VAL A 152 18.97 11.10 6.52
CA VAL A 152 20.30 11.71 6.30
C VAL A 152 20.17 12.85 5.28
N GLY A 153 20.67 14.03 5.64
CA GLY A 153 20.65 15.23 4.81
C GLY A 153 19.28 15.88 4.64
N ARG A 154 18.23 15.41 5.32
CA ARG A 154 16.87 16.00 5.19
C ARG A 154 16.68 17.31 5.94
N SER A 155 17.33 17.42 7.09
CA SER A 155 17.34 18.62 7.93
C SER A 155 18.76 19.17 8.02
N PRO A 156 18.96 20.49 8.15
CA PRO A 156 20.26 21.04 8.52
C PRO A 156 20.77 20.36 9.80
N GLY A 157 21.95 19.75 9.74
CA GLY A 157 22.53 19.00 10.87
C GLY A 157 22.14 17.52 10.95
N ALA A 158 21.24 17.02 10.09
CA ALA A 158 20.88 15.59 9.98
C ALA A 158 21.97 14.75 9.28
N ASN A 159 23.20 14.81 9.75
CA ASN A 159 24.32 14.01 9.27
C ASN A 159 25.16 13.56 10.47
N LEU A 160 25.93 12.48 10.32
CA LEU A 160 26.83 12.02 11.38
C LEU A 160 27.79 13.14 11.81
N GLY A 161 27.87 13.40 13.12
CA GLY A 161 28.65 14.50 13.69
C GLY A 161 27.97 15.88 13.64
N GLY A 162 26.79 15.96 13.03
CA GLY A 162 25.93 17.14 13.09
C GLY A 162 25.14 17.22 14.40
N GLU A 163 24.23 18.19 14.48
CA GLU A 163 23.41 18.45 15.65
C GLU A 163 21.99 18.79 15.20
N LEU A 164 21.00 18.13 15.80
CA LEU A 164 19.58 18.41 15.61
C LEU A 164 19.06 19.21 16.80
N ALA A 165 18.11 20.10 16.55
CA ALA A 165 17.48 20.90 17.60
C ALA A 165 15.97 20.63 17.61
N PHE A 166 15.47 20.10 18.72
CA PHE A 166 14.05 19.90 18.98
C PHE A 166 13.79 19.82 20.49
N ALA A 167 12.57 20.14 20.91
CA ALA A 167 12.17 20.22 22.32
C ALA A 167 13.07 21.13 23.17
N GLU A 168 13.49 22.27 22.59
CA GLU A 168 14.41 23.23 23.22
C GLU A 168 15.80 22.66 23.61
N GLU A 169 16.09 21.43 23.22
CA GLU A 169 17.35 20.74 23.46
C GLU A 169 18.13 20.52 22.15
N ARG A 170 19.43 20.30 22.32
CA ARG A 170 20.38 20.01 21.24
C ARG A 170 20.79 18.55 21.30
N TRP A 171 20.75 17.89 20.15
CA TRP A 171 20.93 16.46 20.00
C TRP A 171 22.05 16.18 18.99
N PRO A 172 23.32 16.01 19.44
CA PRO A 172 24.41 15.54 18.60
C PRO A 172 24.11 14.19 17.94
N VAL A 173 24.29 14.12 16.63
CA VAL A 173 24.10 12.91 15.82
C VAL A 173 25.35 12.03 15.93
N VAL A 174 25.25 10.91 16.64
CA VAL A 174 26.39 10.02 16.94
C VAL A 174 26.39 8.72 16.14
N GLY A 175 25.29 8.40 15.48
CA GLY A 175 25.13 7.18 14.70
C GLY A 175 24.13 7.32 13.57
N VAL A 176 24.29 6.47 12.55
CA VAL A 176 23.32 6.27 11.48
C VAL A 176 23.02 4.78 11.39
N PHE A 177 21.74 4.41 11.36
CA PHE A 177 21.31 3.02 11.24
C PHE A 177 20.44 2.81 10.00
N THR A 178 20.47 1.58 9.47
CA THR A 178 19.50 1.10 8.47
C THR A 178 18.49 0.18 9.14
N ALA A 179 17.28 0.12 8.58
CA ALA A 179 16.26 -0.85 8.92
C ALA A 179 15.81 -1.65 7.69
N GLU A 180 16.71 -1.82 6.71
CA GLU A 180 16.46 -2.52 5.44
C GLU A 180 15.24 -1.99 4.66
N GLY A 181 14.98 -0.68 4.70
CA GLY A 181 13.80 -0.07 4.08
C GLY A 181 12.52 -0.11 4.93
N GLY A 182 12.57 -0.67 6.14
CA GLY A 182 11.45 -0.71 7.09
C GLY A 182 11.10 0.65 7.72
N ALA A 183 9.97 0.71 8.43
CA ALA A 183 9.42 1.94 8.99
C ALA A 183 10.38 2.71 9.92
N TYR A 184 11.24 1.99 10.66
CA TYR A 184 12.22 2.57 11.58
C TYR A 184 13.31 3.41 10.87
N GLU A 185 13.55 3.20 9.57
CA GLU A 185 14.59 3.90 8.82
C GLU A 185 14.32 5.41 8.65
N SER A 186 13.09 5.84 8.94
CA SER A 186 12.63 7.23 8.92
C SER A 186 12.45 7.82 10.33
N GLU A 187 13.10 7.26 11.35
CA GLU A 187 13.01 7.72 12.74
C GLU A 187 14.35 8.24 13.30
N LEU A 188 14.26 9.05 14.36
CA LEU A 188 15.36 9.44 15.23
C LEU A 188 15.32 8.58 16.48
N TRP A 189 16.41 7.95 16.88
CA TRP A 189 16.49 7.13 18.09
C TRP A 189 17.33 7.86 19.15
N VAL A 190 16.73 8.12 20.30
CA VAL A 190 17.31 8.87 21.43
C VAL A 190 17.00 8.16 22.75
N ASP A 191 17.64 8.51 23.86
CA ASP A 191 17.28 7.91 25.16
C ASP A 191 15.85 8.30 25.61
N VAL A 192 15.03 7.29 25.92
CA VAL A 192 13.68 7.43 26.47
C VAL A 192 13.62 8.27 27.76
N ASN A 193 14.68 8.28 28.56
CA ASN A 193 14.77 9.04 29.80
C ASN A 193 15.06 10.53 29.58
N ARG A 194 15.56 10.89 28.41
CA ARG A 194 15.76 12.30 27.99
C ARG A 194 14.55 12.80 27.21
N LEU A 195 13.99 11.96 26.33
CA LEU A 195 12.85 12.33 25.49
C LEU A 195 11.54 12.51 26.28
N GLY A 196 11.26 11.64 27.26
CA GLY A 196 10.01 11.71 28.04
C GLY A 196 9.80 13.06 28.72
N PRO A 197 10.74 13.51 29.59
CA PRO A 197 10.63 14.81 30.24
C PRO A 197 10.60 16.00 29.27
N ALA A 198 11.34 15.94 28.16
CA ALA A 198 11.37 17.01 27.15
C ALA A 198 10.01 17.26 26.48
N PHE A 199 9.10 16.28 26.51
CA PHE A 199 7.75 16.36 25.95
C PHE A 199 6.63 16.20 26.99
N ASP A 200 6.96 16.26 28.30
CA ASP A 200 6.02 16.00 29.40
C ASP A 200 5.25 14.67 29.26
N ARG A 201 5.97 13.63 28.82
CA ARG A 201 5.46 12.27 28.60
C ARG A 201 6.06 11.31 29.64
N PRO A 202 5.39 11.10 30.80
CA PRO A 202 5.92 10.25 31.87
C PRO A 202 5.83 8.75 31.54
N GLY A 203 4.80 8.33 30.80
CA GLY A 203 4.61 6.95 30.35
C GLY A 203 5.36 6.62 29.06
N LEU A 204 5.17 5.39 28.61
CA LEU A 204 5.76 4.82 27.40
C LEU A 204 4.70 4.72 26.30
N SER A 205 5.12 4.81 25.05
CA SER A 205 4.25 4.52 23.90
C SER A 205 4.05 3.02 23.72
N ALA A 206 5.11 2.23 23.92
CA ALA A 206 5.04 0.79 23.78
C ALA A 206 6.06 0.11 24.68
N VAL A 207 5.83 -1.17 24.96
CA VAL A 207 6.86 -2.08 25.45
C VAL A 207 7.09 -3.13 24.37
N VAL A 208 8.35 -3.37 24.02
CA VAL A 208 8.71 -4.39 23.05
C VAL A 208 9.51 -5.47 23.74
N VAL A 209 9.11 -6.72 23.51
CA VAL A 209 9.69 -7.91 24.13
C VAL A 209 10.14 -8.86 23.06
N ARG A 210 11.39 -9.29 23.10
CA ARG A 210 11.88 -10.38 22.24
C ARG A 210 11.74 -11.71 22.98
N THR A 211 11.05 -12.66 22.37
CA THR A 211 10.88 -14.01 22.94
C THR A 211 11.89 -15.00 22.35
N GLY A 212 12.08 -16.14 23.04
CA GLY A 212 13.01 -17.18 22.60
C GLY A 212 12.62 -17.83 21.27
N SER A 213 11.32 -17.97 21.00
CA SER A 213 10.75 -18.59 19.80
C SER A 213 9.33 -18.08 19.53
N GLU A 214 8.81 -18.31 18.33
CA GLU A 214 7.42 -17.96 17.99
C GLU A 214 6.39 -18.69 18.89
N GLN A 215 6.69 -19.90 19.36
CA GLN A 215 5.83 -20.60 20.31
C GLN A 215 5.85 -19.93 21.70
N ALA A 216 7.01 -19.44 22.12
CA ALA A 216 7.14 -18.68 23.37
C ALA A 216 6.44 -17.32 23.27
N ARG A 217 6.46 -16.68 22.09
CA ARG A 217 5.68 -15.49 21.78
C ARG A 217 4.19 -15.70 22.00
N ASP A 218 3.61 -16.74 21.40
CA ASP A 218 2.17 -17.01 21.52
C ASP A 218 1.76 -17.28 22.97
N ALA A 219 2.60 -18.04 23.70
CA ALA A 219 2.40 -18.26 25.12
C ALA A 219 2.54 -16.98 25.96
N PHE A 220 3.46 -16.08 25.58
CA PHE A 220 3.65 -14.79 26.24
C PHE A 220 2.46 -13.85 26.01
N ILE A 221 2.01 -13.69 24.76
CA ILE A 221 0.84 -12.87 24.40
C ILE A 221 -0.37 -13.32 25.22
N LYS A 222 -0.67 -14.62 25.17
CA LYS A 222 -1.79 -15.20 25.94
C LYS A 222 -1.64 -14.96 27.45
N GLY A 223 -0.44 -15.10 27.98
CA GLY A 223 -0.17 -14.88 29.40
C GLY A 223 -0.36 -13.43 29.85
N VAL A 224 -0.06 -12.47 28.98
CA VAL A 224 -0.30 -11.04 29.26
C VAL A 224 -1.80 -10.71 29.18
N GLU A 225 -2.49 -11.22 28.17
CA GLU A 225 -3.93 -10.95 27.96
C GLU A 225 -4.81 -11.60 29.04
N GLU A 226 -4.42 -12.76 29.59
CA GLU A 226 -5.15 -13.44 30.65
C GLU A 226 -4.86 -12.88 32.06
N ASP A 227 -3.80 -12.08 32.22
CA ASP A 227 -3.40 -11.53 33.52
C ASP A 227 -4.10 -10.18 33.77
N PRO A 228 -5.08 -10.12 34.70
CA PRO A 228 -5.87 -8.91 34.95
C PRO A 228 -5.06 -7.76 35.56
N ARG A 229 -3.78 -7.99 35.90
CA ARG A 229 -2.87 -6.93 36.37
C ARG A 229 -2.38 -6.04 35.22
N PHE A 230 -2.49 -6.49 33.97
CA PHE A 230 -2.11 -5.72 32.81
C PHE A 230 -3.34 -5.20 32.07
N THR A 231 -3.39 -3.90 31.83
CA THR A 231 -4.33 -3.25 30.90
C THR A 231 -3.62 -3.00 29.57
N LEU A 232 -3.10 -4.08 28.98
CA LEU A 232 -2.26 -4.06 27.80
C LEU A 232 -2.82 -4.95 26.70
N GLU A 233 -2.65 -4.50 25.46
CA GLU A 233 -2.88 -5.27 24.26
C GLU A 233 -1.53 -5.74 23.71
N ALA A 234 -1.31 -7.05 23.66
CA ALA A 234 -0.06 -7.65 23.21
C ALA A 234 -0.23 -8.24 21.81
N LYS A 235 0.58 -7.80 20.85
CA LYS A 235 0.54 -8.29 19.48
C LYS A 235 1.91 -8.70 19.01
N SER A 236 1.98 -9.62 18.05
CA SER A 236 3.24 -9.84 17.35
C SER A 236 3.64 -8.59 16.57
N GLU A 237 4.94 -8.28 16.51
CA GLU A 237 5.43 -7.11 15.78
C GLU A 237 5.00 -7.11 14.30
N PRO A 238 5.06 -8.23 13.55
CA PRO A 238 4.56 -8.27 12.17
C PRO A 238 3.05 -8.02 12.05
N GLU A 239 2.25 -8.51 13.00
CA GLU A 239 0.80 -8.29 13.02
C GLU A 239 0.46 -6.83 13.27
N TYR A 240 1.15 -6.19 14.23
CA TYR A 240 1.02 -4.76 14.48
C TYR A 240 1.28 -3.94 13.20
N TRP A 241 2.39 -4.20 12.50
CA TRP A 241 2.69 -3.49 11.26
C TRP A 241 1.71 -3.81 10.13
N ALA A 242 1.20 -5.04 10.04
CA ALA A 242 0.16 -5.41 9.09
C ALA A 242 -1.17 -4.68 9.35
N GLU A 243 -1.60 -4.54 10.60
CA GLU A 243 -2.78 -3.76 10.97
C GLU A 243 -2.63 -2.28 10.57
N GLN A 244 -1.46 -1.70 10.85
CA GLN A 244 -1.15 -0.31 10.48
C GLN A 244 -1.16 -0.09 8.97
N ALA A 245 -0.77 -1.09 8.19
CA ALA A 245 -0.84 -1.06 6.73
C ALA A 245 -2.28 -1.17 6.23
N THR A 246 -3.08 -2.01 6.89
CA THR A 246 -4.42 -2.39 6.44
C THR A 246 -5.34 -1.19 6.36
N TRP A 247 -5.27 -0.25 7.31
CA TRP A 247 -6.14 0.92 7.29
C TRP A 247 -5.89 1.81 6.06
N LEU A 248 -4.63 2.18 5.82
CA LEU A 248 -4.23 3.01 4.68
C LEU A 248 -4.49 2.30 3.34
N ALA A 249 -4.14 1.02 3.25
CA ALA A 249 -4.37 0.23 2.05
C ALA A 249 -5.86 0.04 1.75
N THR A 250 -6.68 -0.20 2.76
CA THR A 250 -8.15 -0.30 2.63
C THR A 250 -8.73 1.02 2.15
N PHE A 251 -8.33 2.14 2.74
CA PHE A 251 -8.76 3.47 2.31
C PHE A 251 -8.43 3.72 0.83
N ILE A 252 -7.19 3.43 0.40
CA ILE A 252 -6.76 3.58 -1.00
C ILE A 252 -7.54 2.64 -1.93
N ARG A 253 -7.77 1.37 -1.52
CA ARG A 253 -8.59 0.43 -2.31
C ARG A 253 -10.00 0.95 -2.49
N VAL A 254 -10.68 1.35 -1.42
CA VAL A 254 -12.06 1.84 -1.49
C VAL A 254 -12.15 3.07 -2.37
N LEU A 255 -11.28 4.06 -2.15
CA LEU A 255 -11.25 5.29 -2.94
C LEU A 255 -10.98 5.00 -4.42
N GLY A 256 -9.97 4.18 -4.72
CA GLY A 256 -9.61 3.90 -6.10
C GLY A 256 -10.59 2.96 -6.82
N LEU A 257 -11.26 2.04 -6.11
CA LEU A 257 -12.39 1.28 -6.65
C LEU A 257 -13.57 2.20 -6.98
N PHE A 258 -13.87 3.16 -6.10
CA PHE A 258 -14.91 4.15 -6.34
C PHE A 258 -14.61 5.04 -7.56
N VAL A 259 -13.38 5.56 -7.67
CA VAL A 259 -12.94 6.33 -8.85
C VAL A 259 -12.98 5.49 -10.11
N SER A 260 -12.48 4.25 -10.05
CA SER A 260 -12.51 3.31 -11.18
C SER A 260 -13.93 2.99 -11.62
N PHE A 261 -14.87 2.89 -10.68
CA PHE A 261 -16.29 2.70 -10.99
C PHE A 261 -16.85 3.89 -11.79
N ILE A 262 -16.64 5.12 -11.33
CA ILE A 262 -17.12 6.33 -12.04
C ILE A 262 -16.53 6.39 -13.45
N PHE A 263 -15.22 6.17 -13.59
CA PHE A 263 -14.55 6.19 -14.88
C PHE A 263 -15.01 5.04 -15.79
N SER A 264 -15.30 3.86 -15.23
CA SER A 264 -15.82 2.72 -15.99
C SER A 264 -17.16 3.04 -16.64
N VAL A 265 -18.06 3.75 -15.95
CA VAL A 265 -19.33 4.18 -16.52
C VAL A 265 -19.10 5.08 -17.74
N GLY A 266 -18.21 6.07 -17.61
CA GLY A 266 -17.84 6.95 -18.72
C GLY A 266 -17.22 6.20 -19.89
N ALA A 267 -16.30 5.28 -19.63
CA ALA A 267 -15.64 4.49 -20.66
C ALA A 267 -16.60 3.51 -21.35
N VAL A 268 -17.53 2.88 -20.62
CA VAL A 268 -18.59 2.03 -21.18
C VAL A 268 -19.51 2.84 -22.09
N LEU A 269 -19.91 4.05 -21.69
CA LEU A 269 -20.72 4.94 -22.53
C LEU A 269 -19.97 5.37 -23.80
N GLY A 270 -18.68 5.72 -23.67
CA GLY A 270 -17.83 6.04 -24.82
C GLY A 270 -17.68 4.85 -25.78
N ALA A 271 -17.42 3.66 -25.25
CA ALA A 271 -17.37 2.42 -26.01
C ALA A 271 -18.72 2.12 -26.68
N MET A 272 -19.84 2.43 -26.02
CA MET A 272 -21.17 2.26 -26.58
C MET A 272 -21.44 3.21 -27.75
N ILE A 273 -21.13 4.50 -27.61
CA ILE A 273 -21.30 5.49 -28.68
C ILE A 273 -20.46 5.11 -29.91
N THR A 274 -19.21 4.73 -29.69
CA THR A 274 -18.31 4.31 -30.78
C THR A 274 -18.81 3.04 -31.45
N MET A 275 -19.27 2.05 -30.68
CA MET A 275 -19.83 0.81 -31.22
C MET A 275 -21.14 1.06 -32.00
N TYR A 276 -22.01 1.97 -31.55
CA TYR A 276 -23.19 2.40 -32.32
C TYR A 276 -22.79 2.95 -33.70
N ALA A 277 -21.80 3.84 -33.75
CA ALA A 277 -21.33 4.41 -35.00
C ALA A 277 -20.68 3.36 -35.92
N GLN A 278 -19.93 2.41 -35.35
CA GLN A 278 -19.30 1.31 -36.09
C GLN A 278 -20.34 0.35 -36.69
N VAL A 279 -21.35 -0.02 -35.90
CA VAL A 279 -22.44 -0.91 -36.32
C VAL A 279 -23.32 -0.24 -37.36
N ALA A 280 -23.68 1.04 -37.16
CA ALA A 280 -24.50 1.82 -38.09
C ALA A 280 -23.90 1.83 -39.51
N ALA A 281 -22.59 2.04 -39.60
CA ALA A 281 -21.91 2.13 -40.88
C ALA A 281 -21.77 0.80 -41.65
N ARG A 282 -22.17 -0.33 -41.06
CA ARG A 282 -22.18 -1.66 -41.69
C ARG A 282 -23.53 -2.36 -41.58
N ILE A 283 -24.62 -1.60 -41.36
CA ILE A 283 -25.97 -2.15 -41.24
C ILE A 283 -26.34 -2.99 -42.47
N GLY A 284 -26.03 -2.53 -43.69
CA GLY A 284 -26.29 -3.27 -44.92
C GLY A 284 -25.61 -4.64 -44.96
N GLU A 285 -24.34 -4.73 -44.53
CA GLU A 285 -23.61 -5.99 -44.46
C GLU A 285 -24.22 -6.96 -43.44
N LEU A 286 -24.63 -6.46 -42.27
CA LEU A 286 -25.32 -7.25 -41.24
C LEU A 286 -26.71 -7.72 -41.72
N GLY A 287 -27.40 -6.89 -42.51
CA GLY A 287 -28.66 -7.21 -43.17
C GLY A 287 -28.52 -8.34 -44.18
N MET A 288 -27.49 -8.29 -45.03
CA MET A 288 -27.17 -9.36 -45.99
C MET A 288 -26.85 -10.68 -45.29
N LEU A 289 -26.04 -10.66 -44.21
CA LEU A 289 -25.76 -11.87 -43.43
C LEU A 289 -27.05 -12.52 -42.90
N ARG A 290 -28.02 -11.71 -42.45
CA ARG A 290 -29.33 -12.22 -42.02
C ARG A 290 -30.20 -12.71 -43.17
N ALA A 291 -30.13 -12.09 -44.34
CA ALA A 291 -30.85 -12.53 -45.54
C ALA A 291 -30.35 -13.90 -46.05
N VAL A 292 -29.05 -14.17 -45.92
CA VAL A 292 -28.41 -15.46 -46.28
C VAL A 292 -28.68 -16.56 -45.22
N GLY A 293 -29.38 -16.24 -44.13
CA GLY A 293 -29.88 -17.23 -43.16
C GLY A 293 -29.14 -17.26 -41.81
N TYR A 294 -28.23 -16.34 -41.53
CA TYR A 294 -27.63 -16.25 -40.18
C TYR A 294 -28.67 -15.84 -39.14
N ARG A 295 -28.71 -16.59 -38.01
CA ARG A 295 -29.62 -16.31 -36.89
C ARG A 295 -29.24 -15.02 -36.17
N ARG A 296 -30.22 -14.34 -35.55
CA ARG A 296 -30.01 -13.12 -34.73
C ARG A 296 -28.92 -13.29 -33.66
N ARG A 297 -28.89 -14.45 -33.00
CA ARG A 297 -27.86 -14.81 -32.00
C ARG A 297 -26.43 -14.82 -32.56
N SER A 298 -26.25 -15.13 -33.83
CA SER A 298 -24.93 -15.15 -34.48
C SER A 298 -24.43 -13.74 -34.77
N VAL A 299 -25.32 -12.83 -35.17
CA VAL A 299 -25.01 -11.40 -35.33
C VAL A 299 -24.69 -10.76 -33.99
N LEU A 300 -25.52 -11.03 -32.97
CA LEU A 300 -25.30 -10.58 -31.59
C LEU A 300 -23.93 -11.04 -31.07
N ALA A 301 -23.65 -12.34 -31.16
CA ALA A 301 -22.38 -12.91 -30.70
C ALA A 301 -21.17 -12.31 -31.43
N SER A 302 -21.28 -12.03 -32.74
CA SER A 302 -20.17 -11.43 -33.50
C SER A 302 -19.79 -10.05 -32.98
N ILE A 303 -20.78 -9.18 -32.75
CA ILE A 303 -20.56 -7.81 -32.25
C ILE A 303 -20.10 -7.85 -30.79
N LEU A 304 -20.65 -8.75 -29.97
CA LEU A 304 -20.19 -8.93 -28.59
C LEU A 304 -18.74 -9.39 -28.52
N ILE A 305 -18.33 -10.33 -29.37
CA ILE A 305 -16.93 -10.78 -29.45
C ILE A 305 -16.02 -9.63 -29.91
N GLU A 306 -16.43 -8.83 -30.91
CA GLU A 306 -15.67 -7.65 -31.33
C GLU A 306 -15.48 -6.67 -30.17
N SER A 307 -16.56 -6.40 -29.43
CA SER A 307 -16.53 -5.50 -28.26
C SER A 307 -15.70 -6.07 -27.11
N ALA A 308 -15.76 -7.38 -26.88
CA ALA A 308 -14.94 -8.10 -25.90
C ALA A 308 -13.45 -8.01 -26.25
N VAL A 309 -13.09 -8.18 -27.53
CA VAL A 309 -11.70 -8.06 -28.00
C VAL A 309 -11.18 -6.64 -27.80
N LEU A 310 -11.99 -5.61 -28.07
CA LEU A 310 -11.63 -4.22 -27.77
C LEU A 310 -11.43 -3.99 -26.28
N GLY A 311 -12.32 -4.53 -25.44
CA GLY A 311 -12.19 -4.50 -23.99
C GLY A 311 -10.95 -5.22 -23.48
N ALA A 312 -10.65 -6.40 -24.00
CA ALA A 312 -9.46 -7.16 -23.68
C ALA A 312 -8.18 -6.44 -24.11
N ALA A 313 -8.17 -5.83 -25.31
CA ALA A 313 -7.05 -5.02 -25.77
C ALA A 313 -6.82 -3.79 -24.88
N GLY A 314 -7.90 -3.11 -24.46
CA GLY A 314 -7.83 -2.04 -23.46
C GLY A 314 -7.31 -2.57 -22.12
N GLY A 315 -7.79 -3.74 -21.68
CA GLY A 315 -7.34 -4.42 -20.47
C GLY A 315 -5.85 -4.72 -20.47
N VAL A 316 -5.32 -5.27 -21.56
CA VAL A 316 -3.90 -5.52 -21.75
C VAL A 316 -3.12 -4.21 -21.73
N LEU A 317 -3.56 -3.19 -22.47
CA LEU A 317 -2.89 -1.90 -22.55
C LEU A 317 -2.83 -1.21 -21.18
N GLY A 318 -3.94 -1.21 -20.44
CA GLY A 318 -4.02 -0.65 -19.09
C GLY A 318 -3.17 -1.41 -18.09
N ALA A 319 -3.20 -2.74 -18.12
CA ALA A 319 -2.35 -3.58 -17.28
C ALA A 319 -0.86 -3.33 -17.57
N LEU A 320 -0.44 -3.33 -18.85
CA LEU A 320 0.96 -3.02 -19.22
C LEU A 320 1.39 -1.63 -18.75
N GLY A 321 0.51 -0.63 -18.90
CA GLY A 321 0.76 0.70 -18.35
C GLY A 321 0.98 0.68 -16.84
N ALA A 322 0.17 -0.09 -16.11
CA ALA A 322 0.29 -0.20 -14.65
C ALA A 322 1.54 -1.00 -14.23
N LEU A 323 1.93 -2.03 -14.98
CA LEU A 323 3.19 -2.72 -14.76
C LEU A 323 4.40 -1.78 -14.94
N ALA A 324 4.31 -0.79 -15.83
CA ALA A 324 5.38 0.20 -16.00
C ALA A 324 5.59 1.07 -14.74
N THR A 325 4.56 1.23 -13.89
CA THR A 325 4.69 2.00 -12.63
C THR A 325 5.43 1.23 -11.55
N ARG A 326 5.76 -0.05 -11.75
CA ARG A 326 6.61 -0.83 -10.81
C ARG A 326 7.95 -0.16 -10.52
N TRP A 327 8.52 0.52 -11.51
CA TRP A 327 9.82 1.20 -11.39
C TRP A 327 9.71 2.59 -10.75
N MET A 328 8.49 3.02 -10.40
CA MET A 328 8.25 4.28 -9.73
C MET A 328 8.14 4.03 -8.23
N GLU A 329 9.06 4.63 -7.48
CA GLU A 329 8.97 4.68 -6.02
C GLU A 329 8.28 5.97 -5.61
N ILE A 330 7.22 5.86 -4.82
CA ILE A 330 6.57 7.00 -4.20
C ILE A 330 6.94 6.99 -2.72
N ARG A 331 7.33 8.16 -2.22
CA ARG A 331 7.50 8.40 -0.79
C ARG A 331 6.24 9.11 -0.30
N THR A 332 5.54 8.53 0.66
CA THR A 332 4.46 9.25 1.37
C THR A 332 4.66 9.16 2.87
N LEU A 333 4.13 10.16 3.56
CA LEU A 333 4.00 10.15 5.00
C LEU A 333 2.75 9.36 5.38
N ASN A 334 2.89 8.41 6.31
CA ASN A 334 1.75 7.83 6.99
C ASN A 334 1.21 8.89 7.98
N PHE A 335 -0.02 9.35 7.82
CA PHE A 335 -0.58 10.40 8.67
C PHE A 335 -0.84 9.97 10.11
N GLN A 336 -0.99 8.66 10.37
CA GLN A 336 -1.19 8.14 11.72
C GLN A 336 0.12 7.97 12.47
N THR A 337 1.21 7.61 11.77
CA THR A 337 2.50 7.32 12.42
C THR A 337 3.58 8.35 12.11
N PHE A 338 3.38 9.31 11.19
CA PHE A 338 4.41 10.20 10.65
C PHE A 338 5.67 9.52 10.06
N ALA A 339 5.67 8.20 9.96
CA ALA A 339 6.74 7.46 9.29
C ALA A 339 6.66 7.72 7.78
N GLU A 340 7.80 8.04 7.17
CA GLU A 340 7.89 8.10 5.72
C GLU A 340 8.14 6.70 5.19
N ILE A 341 7.15 6.19 4.45
CA ILE A 341 7.17 4.84 3.90
C ILE A 341 7.57 4.95 2.44
N ARG A 342 8.60 4.19 2.06
CA ARG A 342 8.91 3.89 0.66
C ARG A 342 8.05 2.73 0.23
N PHE A 343 7.08 2.97 -0.65
CA PHE A 343 6.30 1.89 -1.24
C PHE A 343 6.33 1.99 -2.77
N GLY A 344 6.45 0.82 -3.39
CA GLY A 344 6.39 0.65 -4.83
C GLY A 344 5.07 0.02 -5.24
N PHE A 345 4.68 0.24 -6.50
CA PHE A 345 3.56 -0.48 -7.09
C PHE A 345 3.93 -1.95 -7.22
N THR A 346 3.31 -2.81 -6.41
CA THR A 346 3.64 -4.23 -6.35
C THR A 346 2.62 -5.04 -7.16
N PRO A 347 2.97 -5.48 -8.39
CA PRO A 347 2.06 -6.27 -9.21
C PRO A 347 1.89 -7.68 -8.64
N THR A 348 0.66 -8.18 -8.64
CA THR A 348 0.36 -9.59 -8.37
C THR A 348 -0.35 -10.22 -9.57
N PRO A 349 -0.20 -11.54 -9.80
CA PRO A 349 -0.93 -12.23 -10.87
C PRO A 349 -2.45 -12.02 -10.78
N GLY A 350 -2.99 -11.94 -9.56
CA GLY A 350 -4.41 -11.68 -9.32
C GLY A 350 -4.86 -10.30 -9.84
N ILE A 351 -4.07 -9.25 -9.64
CA ILE A 351 -4.39 -7.90 -10.15
C ILE A 351 -4.38 -7.89 -11.67
N VAL A 352 -3.42 -8.56 -12.31
CA VAL A 352 -3.35 -8.63 -13.79
C VAL A 352 -4.57 -9.35 -14.36
N VAL A 353 -4.98 -10.48 -13.77
CA VAL A 353 -6.20 -11.19 -14.17
C VAL A 353 -7.43 -10.32 -13.96
N ALA A 354 -7.55 -9.65 -12.81
CA ALA A 354 -8.65 -8.73 -12.52
C ALA A 354 -8.72 -7.59 -13.56
N ALA A 355 -7.59 -7.02 -13.94
CA ALA A 355 -7.49 -5.96 -14.95
C ALA A 355 -7.99 -6.43 -16.33
N LEU A 356 -7.60 -7.64 -16.75
CA LEU A 356 -8.03 -8.23 -18.02
C LEU A 356 -9.53 -8.54 -18.02
N VAL A 357 -10.04 -9.11 -16.94
CA VAL A 357 -11.48 -9.38 -16.76
C VAL A 357 -12.27 -8.08 -16.75
N PHE A 358 -11.80 -7.08 -16.02
CA PHE A 358 -12.46 -5.77 -15.91
C PHE A 358 -12.51 -5.04 -17.25
N GLY A 359 -11.40 -5.00 -18.00
CA GLY A 359 -11.36 -4.44 -19.36
C GLY A 359 -12.30 -5.16 -20.32
N THR A 360 -12.28 -6.48 -20.32
CA THR A 360 -13.17 -7.31 -21.17
C THR A 360 -14.63 -7.07 -20.82
N LEU A 361 -14.97 -7.03 -19.53
CA LEU A 361 -16.32 -6.76 -19.05
C LEU A 361 -16.80 -5.39 -19.52
N MET A 362 -16.00 -4.33 -19.35
CA MET A 362 -16.35 -2.99 -19.83
C MET A 362 -16.59 -2.97 -21.35
N GLY A 363 -15.72 -3.60 -22.13
CA GLY A 363 -15.89 -3.71 -23.58
C GLY A 363 -17.20 -4.43 -23.96
N THR A 364 -17.49 -5.57 -23.34
CA THR A 364 -18.73 -6.32 -23.57
C THR A 364 -19.98 -5.52 -23.19
N LEU A 365 -19.97 -4.81 -22.06
CA LEU A 365 -21.08 -3.97 -21.61
C LEU A 365 -21.33 -2.80 -22.57
N GLY A 366 -20.26 -2.14 -23.03
CA GLY A 366 -20.37 -1.08 -24.04
C GLY A 366 -20.95 -1.58 -25.37
N GLY A 367 -20.63 -2.83 -25.75
CA GLY A 367 -21.13 -3.46 -26.97
C GLY A 367 -22.54 -4.03 -26.89
N LEU A 368 -23.07 -4.27 -25.70
CA LEU A 368 -24.30 -5.04 -25.51
C LEU A 368 -25.54 -4.39 -26.14
N LEU A 369 -25.80 -3.11 -25.84
CA LEU A 369 -26.97 -2.41 -26.37
C LEU A 369 -26.90 -2.22 -27.90
N PRO A 370 -25.77 -1.78 -28.50
CA PRO A 370 -25.61 -1.74 -29.95
C PRO A 370 -25.82 -3.09 -30.62
N ALA A 371 -25.26 -4.16 -30.05
CA ALA A 371 -25.37 -5.51 -30.59
C ALA A 371 -26.83 -6.03 -30.55
N LEU A 372 -27.54 -5.76 -29.45
CA LEU A 372 -28.96 -6.10 -29.31
C LEU A 372 -29.82 -5.36 -30.33
N ARG A 373 -29.62 -4.05 -30.51
CA ARG A 373 -30.38 -3.26 -31.50
C ARG A 373 -30.12 -3.77 -32.91
N ALA A 374 -28.86 -3.96 -33.30
CA ALA A 374 -28.53 -4.44 -34.65
C ALA A 374 -29.04 -5.85 -34.95
N SER A 375 -28.96 -6.75 -33.96
CA SER A 375 -29.49 -8.12 -34.10
C SER A 375 -31.02 -8.17 -34.26
N ARG A 376 -31.74 -7.08 -33.94
CA ARG A 376 -33.21 -6.97 -34.02
C ARG A 376 -33.70 -6.16 -35.21
N LEU A 377 -32.82 -5.47 -35.95
CA LEU A 377 -33.21 -4.71 -37.14
C LEU A 377 -33.95 -5.58 -38.18
N SER A 378 -34.95 -5.00 -38.84
CA SER A 378 -35.64 -5.65 -39.97
C SER A 378 -34.68 -5.81 -41.15
N ILE A 379 -34.80 -6.92 -41.89
CA ILE A 379 -33.98 -7.16 -43.08
C ILE A 379 -34.30 -6.12 -44.17
N LEU A 380 -35.56 -5.73 -44.29
CA LEU A 380 -36.00 -4.73 -45.27
C LEU A 380 -35.49 -3.33 -44.92
N ASP A 381 -35.43 -2.99 -43.63
CA ASP A 381 -34.92 -1.70 -43.19
C ASP A 381 -33.39 -1.65 -43.33
N ALA A 382 -32.70 -2.78 -43.08
CA ALA A 382 -31.25 -2.85 -43.21
C ALA A 382 -30.75 -2.76 -44.67
N LEU A 383 -31.55 -3.20 -45.65
CA LEU A 383 -31.21 -3.13 -47.09
C LEU A 383 -31.60 -1.79 -47.73
N ARG A 384 -32.43 -0.98 -47.07
CA ARG A 384 -32.84 0.36 -47.52
C ARG A 384 -32.00 1.50 -46.94
N ALA A 385 -31.19 1.20 -45.92
CA ALA A 385 -30.46 2.16 -45.09
C ALA A 385 -29.06 2.50 -45.61
#